data_AF-A0A268QYS0-F1
#
_entry.id   AF-A0A268QYS0-F1
#
_cell.length_a   1.000
_cell.length_b   1.000
_cell.length_c   1.000
_cell.angle_alpha   90.00
_cell.angle_beta   90.00
_cell.angle_gamma   90.00
#
_symmetry.space_group_name_H-M   'P 1'
#
loop_
_entity.id
_entity.type
_entity.pdbx_description
1 polymer ?
#
loop_
_entity_poly.entity_id
_entity_poly.type
_entity_poly.pdbx_seq_one_letter_code
_entity_poly.pdbx_strand_id
1 'polypeptide(L)' 'MLKALERLHGHKPLFLSLEERMGCGIGACFACVCHTGDDPTGTSYKKVCSDGPVFKAGEVVL' A
#
# COMPACT_ATOMS: atom_id res chain seq x y z
N MET A 1 6.85 -4.98 11.05
CA MET A 1 7.50 -6.06 10.28
C MET A 1 7.78 -5.66 8.84
N LEU A 2 6.78 -5.31 8.04
CA LEU A 2 6.94 -5.04 6.60
C LEU A 2 7.92 -3.88 6.28
N LYS A 3 7.89 -2.79 7.07
CA LYS A 3 8.89 -1.70 7.00
C LYS A 3 10.34 -2.18 7.11
N ALA A 4 10.60 -3.19 7.95
CA ALA A 4 11.94 -3.73 8.12
C ALA A 4 12.36 -4.54 6.89
N LEU A 5 11.44 -5.31 6.29
CA LEU A 5 11.70 -6.05 5.07
C LEU A 5 11.99 -5.11 3.90
N GLU A 6 11.22 -4.03 3.76
CA GLU A 6 11.45 -2.99 2.75
C GLU A 6 12.82 -2.35 2.91
N ARG A 7 13.20 -1.94 4.13
CA ARG A 7 14.52 -1.36 4.40
C ARG A 7 15.67 -2.32 4.10
N LEU A 8 15.51 -3.61 4.41
CA LEU A 8 16.60 -4.60 4.28
C LEU A 8 16.71 -5.19 2.86
N HIS A 9 15.61 -5.25 2.11
CA HIS A 9 15.54 -5.97 0.83
C HIS A 9 15.02 -5.11 -0.34
N GLY A 10 14.85 -3.79 -0.16
CA GLY A 10 14.35 -2.89 -1.21
C GLY A 10 15.21 -2.79 -2.48
N HIS A 11 16.44 -3.33 -2.46
CA HIS A 11 17.32 -3.45 -3.62
C HIS A 11 16.97 -4.64 -4.54
N LYS A 12 16.05 -5.52 -4.13
CA LYS A 12 15.54 -6.65 -4.91
C LYS A 12 14.08 -6.39 -5.30
N PRO A 13 13.54 -7.10 -6.32
CA PRO A 13 12.11 -7.14 -6.55
C PRO A 13 11.39 -7.65 -5.29
N LEU A 14 10.78 -6.75 -4.55
CA LEU A 14 10.07 -7.02 -3.29
C LEU A 14 8.61 -6.60 -3.44
N PHE A 15 7.72 -7.51 -3.07
CA PHE A 15 6.28 -7.30 -3.05
C PHE A 15 5.76 -7.58 -1.64
N LEU A 16 4.89 -6.71 -1.13
CA LEU A 16 4.39 -6.72 0.23
C LEU A 16 2.87 -6.73 0.23
N SER A 17 2.27 -7.68 0.95
CA SER A 17 0.82 -7.69 1.20
C SER A 17 0.50 -6.80 2.39
N LEU A 18 -0.34 -5.80 2.19
CA LEU A 18 -0.76 -4.83 3.20
C LEU A 18 -2.16 -5.14 3.72
N GLU A 19 -2.37 -4.75 4.97
CA GLU A 19 -3.67 -4.76 5.63
C GLU A 19 -4.07 -3.33 5.93
N GLU A 20 -5.35 -3.01 5.74
CA GLU A 20 -5.98 -1.77 6.20
C GLU A 20 -7.41 -2.07 6.64
N ARG A 21 -7.98 -1.17 7.44
CA ARG A 21 -9.38 -1.18 7.82
C ARG A 21 -10.24 -0.99 6.57
N MET A 22 -11.11 -1.96 6.32
CA MET A 22 -12.00 -1.96 5.18
C MET A 22 -13.44 -1.70 5.60
N GLY A 23 -14.18 -0.99 4.73
CA GLY A 23 -15.64 -0.91 4.79
C GLY A 23 -16.26 -1.92 3.82
N CYS A 24 -16.36 -1.54 2.54
CA CYS A 24 -17.02 -2.36 1.51
C CYS A 24 -16.19 -3.54 0.98
N GLY A 25 -14.86 -3.51 1.08
CA GLY A 25 -13.98 -4.56 0.52
C GLY A 25 -13.94 -4.69 -1.02
N ILE A 26 -14.64 -3.81 -1.76
CA ILE A 26 -14.76 -3.87 -3.23
C ILE A 26 -14.39 -2.56 -3.94
N GLY A 27 -13.75 -1.64 -3.22
CA GLY A 27 -13.24 -0.38 -3.79
C GLY A 27 -14.21 0.81 -3.81
N ALA A 28 -15.46 0.65 -3.37
CA ALA A 28 -16.49 1.71 -3.44
C ALA A 28 -16.41 2.75 -2.30
N CYS A 29 -16.02 2.36 -1.09
CA CYS A 29 -16.13 3.19 0.11
C CYS A 29 -14.90 4.05 0.44
N PHE A 30 -13.77 3.84 -0.25
CA PHE A 30 -12.50 4.54 0.00
C PHE A 30 -11.93 4.44 1.43
N ALA A 31 -12.45 3.55 2.28
CA ALA A 31 -11.96 3.40 3.66
C ALA A 31 -10.53 2.84 3.77
N CYS A 32 -10.09 2.05 2.80
CA CYS A 32 -8.78 1.37 2.82
C CYS A 32 -7.78 2.03 1.85
N VAL A 33 -7.70 3.35 1.86
CA VAL A 33 -6.77 4.11 1.03
C VAL A 33 -5.37 4.14 1.65
N CYS A 34 -4.34 3.99 0.82
CA CYS A 34 -2.95 4.24 1.14
C CYS A 34 -2.42 5.31 0.17
N HIS A 35 -1.67 6.29 0.69
CA HIS A 35 -0.98 7.27 -0.15
C HIS A 35 0.09 6.58 -1.00
N THR A 36 0.29 7.06 -2.23
CA THR A 36 1.37 6.53 -3.07
C THR A 36 2.73 7.00 -2.56
N GLY A 37 3.77 6.19 -2.78
CA GLY A 37 5.11 6.49 -2.25
C GLY A 37 5.73 7.77 -2.81
N ASP A 38 5.30 8.21 -3.99
CA ASP A 38 5.67 9.47 -4.64
C ASP A 38 4.88 10.69 -4.13
N ASP A 39 3.76 10.48 -3.43
CA ASP A 39 2.93 11.55 -2.86
C ASP A 39 2.45 11.22 -1.43
N PRO A 40 3.36 11.19 -0.43
CA PRO A 40 3.04 10.69 0.92
C PRO A 40 2.03 11.56 1.71
N THR A 41 1.83 12.81 1.30
CA THR A 41 0.98 13.79 2.01
C THR A 41 -0.07 14.43 1.12
N GLY A 42 -0.13 14.09 -0.17
CA GLY A 42 -1.09 14.67 -1.10
C GLY A 42 -2.32 13.80 -1.30
N THR A 43 -2.82 13.78 -2.53
CA THR A 43 -4.12 13.21 -2.87
C THR A 43 -4.02 11.96 -3.74
N SER A 44 -2.82 11.56 -4.16
CA SER A 44 -2.64 10.30 -4.87
C SER A 44 -2.77 9.13 -3.90
N TYR A 45 -3.61 8.15 -4.25
CA TYR A 45 -3.87 6.99 -3.40
C TYR A 45 -4.12 5.72 -4.20
N LYS A 46 -3.93 4.59 -3.52
CA LYS A 46 -4.39 3.26 -3.94
C LYS A 46 -5.25 2.65 -2.84
N LYS A 47 -6.20 1.80 -3.24
CA LYS A 47 -7.13 1.12 -2.34
C LYS A 47 -6.66 -0.31 -2.11
N VAL A 48 -6.41 -0.70 -0.87
CA VAL A 48 -5.88 -2.04 -0.53
C VAL A 48 -6.79 -3.16 -1.04
N CYS A 49 -8.12 -2.98 -0.96
CA CYS A 49 -9.07 -4.03 -1.37
C CYS A 49 -9.22 -4.24 -2.89
N SER A 50 -8.93 -3.23 -3.73
CA SER A 50 -9.15 -3.31 -5.19
C SER A 50 -7.87 -3.17 -6.00
N ASP A 51 -6.93 -2.35 -5.53
CA ASP A 51 -5.67 -2.05 -6.18
C ASP A 51 -4.51 -2.86 -5.58
N GLY A 52 -4.70 -3.36 -4.34
CA GLY A 52 -3.81 -4.26 -3.62
C GLY A 52 -4.36 -5.70 -3.53
N PRO A 53 -4.17 -6.42 -2.40
CA PRO A 53 -3.43 -6.02 -1.19
C PRO A 53 -1.91 -6.10 -1.35
N VAL A 54 -1.42 -6.71 -2.44
CA VAL A 54 0.00 -6.89 -2.73
C VAL A 54 0.52 -5.74 -3.60
N PHE A 55 1.47 -4.98 -3.06
CA PHE A 55 2.10 -3.85 -3.74
C PHE A 55 3.61 -4.08 -3.89
N LYS A 56 4.23 -3.43 -4.88
CA LYS A 56 5.68 -3.36 -4.95
C LYS A 56 6.21 -2.49 -3.81
N ALA A 57 7.36 -2.84 -3.25
CA ALA A 57 8.04 -2.00 -2.25
C ALA A 57 8.23 -0.56 -2.78
N GLY A 58 7.90 0.43 -1.95
CA GLY A 58 7.91 1.85 -2.29
C GLY A 58 6.71 2.34 -3.13
N GLU A 59 5.79 1.48 -3.55
CA GLU A 59 4.63 1.89 -4.35
C GLU A 59 3.59 2.68 -3.54
N VAL A 60 3.43 2.32 -2.27
CA VAL A 60 2.53 2.96 -1.31
C VAL A 60 3.25 3.16 0.02
N VAL A 61 2.79 4.13 0.81
CA VAL A 61 3.34 4.41 2.14
C VAL A 61 3.02 3.27 3.10
N LEU A 62 4.05 2.75 3.77
CA LEU A 62 3.95 1.76 4.85
C LEU A 62 3.74 2.40 6.23
#